data_AF-A0A820WX50-F1
#
_entry.id   AF-A0A820WX50-F1
#
_cell.length_a   1.000
_cell.length_b   1.000
_cell.length_c   1.000
_cell.angle_alpha   90.00
_cell.angle_beta   90.00
_cell.angle_gamma   90.00
#
_symmetry.space_group_name_H-M   'P 1'
#
loop_
_entity.id
_entity.type
_entity.pdbx_description
1 polymer ?
#
loop_
_entity_poly.entity_id
_entity_poly.type
_entity_poly.pdbx_seq_one_letter_code
_entity_poly.pdbx_strand_id
1 'polypeptide(L)'
;FAMPHSILRNDVAGRDVTRYLKLLLRKEGYSFKTTAEFEIVKSIKERACFLTTTTQKEEINQADKSKFTLPDGTSIDLGSSRHLAPEVLFNPELIGDECEGMHEILSGSIRRSDMDVRRILYQNIVLSGGSTLFRGFGDRLLSELKRIAPKEVKIKISAPR
;
A
#
# COMPACT_ATOMS: atom_id res chain seq x y z
N PHE A 1 -2.23 10.01 26.26
CA PHE A 1 -0.95 9.32 26.55
C PHE A 1 -0.20 9.19 25.23
N ALA A 2 1.03 9.70 25.13
CA ALA A 2 1.84 9.62 23.91
C ALA A 2 3.24 9.08 24.28
N MET A 3 3.72 8.08 23.53
CA MET A 3 5.04 7.47 23.73
C MET A 3 5.99 7.97 22.63
N PRO A 4 6.72 9.08 22.83
CA PRO A 4 7.50 9.70 21.75
C PRO A 4 8.60 8.80 21.19
N HIS A 5 9.18 7.92 22.01
CA HIS A 5 10.23 6.97 21.61
C HIS A 5 9.72 5.84 20.69
N SER A 6 8.40 5.63 20.62
CA SER A 6 7.76 4.63 19.77
C SER A 6 7.23 5.22 18.46
N ILE A 7 7.37 6.52 18.24
CA ILE A 7 6.94 7.19 17.00
C ILE A 7 7.98 6.92 15.92
N LEU A 8 7.55 6.30 14.83
CA LEU A 8 8.38 6.07 13.65
C LEU A 8 7.80 6.83 12.46
N ARG A 9 8.68 7.29 11.57
CA ARG A 9 8.33 8.02 10.36
C ARG A 9 8.85 7.24 9.16
N ASN A 10 7.99 7.09 8.16
CA ASN A 10 8.37 6.63 6.83
C ASN A 10 8.12 7.77 5.83
N ASP A 11 9.03 7.94 4.88
CA ASP A 11 8.88 8.95 3.82
C ASP A 11 8.24 8.35 2.54
N VAL A 12 7.95 7.05 2.52
CA VAL A 12 7.23 6.38 1.42
C VAL A 12 5.72 6.57 1.58
N ALA A 13 5.10 7.28 0.64
CA ALA A 13 3.68 7.62 0.71
C ALA A 13 2.94 7.48 -0.63
N GLY A 14 1.71 7.99 -0.70
CA GLY A 14 0.85 7.89 -1.88
C GLY A 14 1.40 8.62 -3.12
N ARG A 15 2.32 9.56 -2.94
CA ARG A 15 3.02 10.23 -4.05
C ARG A 15 4.01 9.28 -4.73
N ASP A 16 4.73 8.49 -3.97
CA ASP A 16 5.72 7.52 -4.47
C ASP A 16 5.02 6.37 -5.18
N VAL A 17 3.88 5.91 -4.65
CA VAL A 17 2.98 4.98 -5.35
C VAL A 17 2.55 5.54 -6.71
N THR A 18 2.19 6.83 -6.78
CA THR A 18 1.80 7.48 -8.05
C THR A 18 2.98 7.58 -9.02
N ARG A 19 4.18 7.90 -8.52
CA ARG A 19 5.42 7.95 -9.32
C ARG A 19 5.78 6.56 -9.86
N TYR A 20 5.62 5.52 -9.04
CA TYR A 20 5.89 4.14 -9.43
C TYR A 20 4.86 3.64 -10.46
N LEU A 21 3.58 3.94 -10.27
CA LEU A 21 2.54 3.65 -11.27
C LEU A 21 2.86 4.31 -12.62
N LYS A 22 3.30 5.56 -12.61
CA LYS A 22 3.76 6.27 -13.82
C LYS A 22 4.94 5.54 -14.50
N LEU A 23 5.88 5.01 -13.73
CA LEU A 23 7.01 4.23 -14.25
C LEU A 23 6.55 2.91 -14.88
N LEU A 24 5.61 2.20 -14.24
CA LEU A 24 5.04 0.96 -14.76
C LEU A 24 4.28 1.19 -16.06
N LEU A 25 3.42 2.22 -16.12
CA LEU A 25 2.69 2.60 -17.32
C LEU A 25 3.64 2.97 -18.47
N ARG A 26 4.77 3.62 -18.17
CA ARG A 26 5.81 3.90 -19.16
C ARG A 26 6.42 2.62 -19.74
N LYS A 27 6.59 1.56 -18.94
CA LYS A 27 7.05 0.24 -19.41
C LYS A 27 6.00 -0.45 -20.28
N GLU A 28 4.73 -0.24 -20.00
CA GLU A 28 3.60 -0.73 -20.81
C GLU A 28 3.38 0.06 -22.11
N GLY A 29 4.14 1.15 -22.33
CA GLY A 29 4.10 1.97 -23.55
C GLY A 29 3.36 3.30 -23.41
N TYR A 30 2.75 3.58 -22.25
CA TYR A 30 2.02 4.82 -21.99
C TYR A 30 2.94 5.85 -21.31
N SER A 31 3.37 6.88 -22.04
CA SER A 31 4.27 7.92 -21.51
C SER A 31 3.50 9.16 -21.08
N PHE A 32 3.28 9.30 -19.78
CA PHE A 32 2.80 10.53 -19.16
C PHE A 32 4.00 11.44 -18.83
N LYS A 33 4.03 12.70 -19.25
CA LYS A 33 5.17 13.61 -19.03
C LYS A 33 4.78 14.85 -18.22
N THR A 34 3.61 15.41 -18.49
CA THR A 34 3.12 16.66 -17.91
C THR A 34 2.62 16.49 -16.47
N THR A 35 2.42 17.63 -15.79
CA THR A 35 1.82 17.68 -14.46
C THR A 35 0.33 17.34 -14.47
N ALA A 36 -0.41 17.76 -15.51
CA ALA A 36 -1.82 17.40 -15.69
C ALA A 36 -2.01 15.89 -15.81
N GLU A 37 -1.16 15.23 -16.60
CA GLU A 37 -1.18 13.77 -16.72
C GLU A 37 -0.83 13.05 -15.40
N PHE A 38 -0.06 13.69 -14.51
CA PHE A 38 0.21 13.14 -13.18
C PHE A 38 -1.07 13.06 -12.33
N GLU A 39 -1.99 14.01 -12.48
CA GLU A 39 -3.32 13.94 -11.83
C GLU A 39 -4.18 12.82 -12.41
N ILE A 40 -4.03 12.53 -13.70
CA ILE A 40 -4.69 11.38 -14.33
C ILE A 40 -4.15 10.07 -13.72
N VAL A 41 -2.83 9.93 -13.58
CA VAL A 41 -2.22 8.76 -12.91
C VAL A 41 -2.67 8.65 -11.46
N LYS A 42 -2.85 9.77 -10.74
CA LYS A 42 -3.43 9.78 -9.40
C LYS A 42 -4.88 9.29 -9.40
N SER A 43 -5.69 9.72 -10.36
CA SER A 43 -7.09 9.29 -10.50
C SER A 43 -7.20 7.81 -10.85
N ILE A 44 -6.31 7.32 -11.72
CA ILE A 44 -6.17 5.89 -12.03
C ILE A 44 -5.83 5.13 -10.75
N LYS A 45 -4.83 5.58 -10.00
CA LYS A 45 -4.43 4.95 -8.73
C LYS A 45 -5.61 4.85 -7.76
N GLU A 46 -6.38 5.91 -7.58
CA GLU A 46 -7.50 5.92 -6.62
C GLU A 46 -8.69 5.04 -7.06
N ARG A 47 -8.92 4.89 -8.37
CA ARG A 47 -10.05 4.13 -8.91
C ARG A 47 -9.75 2.67 -9.24
N ALA A 48 -8.54 2.40 -9.71
CA ALA A 48 -8.16 1.11 -10.30
C ALA A 48 -7.15 0.32 -9.47
N CYS A 49 -6.36 0.95 -8.59
CA CYS A 49 -5.39 0.22 -7.77
C CYS A 49 -6.06 -0.46 -6.58
N PHE A 50 -5.56 -1.65 -6.27
CA PHE A 50 -5.96 -2.42 -5.11
C PHE A 50 -4.76 -3.27 -4.66
N LEU A 51 -4.76 -3.63 -3.38
CA LEU A 51 -3.78 -4.53 -2.80
C LEU A 51 -4.35 -5.94 -2.77
N THR A 52 -3.50 -6.90 -3.09
CA THR A 52 -3.83 -8.33 -3.06
C THR A 52 -3.02 -8.99 -1.97
N THR A 53 -3.54 -10.07 -1.42
CA THR A 53 -2.74 -10.94 -0.53
C THR A 53 -1.90 -11.87 -1.39
N THR A 54 -0.75 -12.33 -0.89
CA THR A 54 0.17 -13.24 -1.61
C THR A 54 -0.53 -14.47 -2.19
N THR A 55 -1.58 -14.98 -1.54
CA THR A 55 -2.42 -16.09 -2.03
C THR A 55 -3.26 -15.76 -3.27
N GLN A 56 -3.51 -14.47 -3.56
CA GLN A 56 -4.30 -14.00 -4.72
C GLN A 56 -3.42 -13.45 -5.85
N LYS A 57 -2.10 -13.33 -5.64
CA LYS A 57 -1.16 -12.84 -6.66
C LYS A 57 -1.11 -13.75 -7.90
N GLU A 58 -1.39 -15.04 -7.72
CA GLU A 58 -1.36 -16.04 -8.80
C GLU A 58 -2.63 -16.02 -9.66
N GLU A 59 -3.81 -15.81 -9.07
CA GLU A 59 -5.10 -15.82 -9.80
C GLU A 59 -5.31 -14.56 -10.66
N ILE A 60 -4.78 -13.42 -10.22
CA ILE A 60 -5.04 -12.12 -10.87
C ILE A 60 -4.21 -11.92 -12.13
N ASN A 61 -3.06 -12.59 -12.25
CA ASN A 61 -2.21 -12.54 -13.44
C ASN A 61 -2.90 -13.09 -14.70
N GLN A 62 -4.00 -13.85 -14.57
CA GLN A 62 -4.69 -14.44 -15.71
C GLN A 62 -5.98 -13.72 -16.14
N ALA A 63 -6.64 -12.94 -15.27
CA ALA A 63 -8.07 -12.66 -15.45
C ALA A 63 -8.47 -11.22 -15.79
N ASP A 64 -7.62 -10.21 -15.58
CA ASP A 64 -8.11 -8.82 -15.61
C ASP A 64 -7.28 -7.90 -16.49
N LYS A 65 -7.79 -7.69 -17.71
CA LYS A 65 -7.50 -6.50 -18.51
C LYS A 65 -8.56 -5.46 -18.19
N SER A 66 -8.44 -4.80 -17.03
CA SER A 66 -9.33 -3.69 -16.71
C SER A 66 -8.96 -2.48 -17.57
N LYS A 67 -9.85 -2.13 -18.50
CA LYS A 67 -9.74 -0.93 -19.32
C LYS A 67 -10.10 0.30 -18.50
N PHE A 68 -9.24 1.31 -18.53
CA PHE A 68 -9.51 2.62 -17.94
C PHE A 68 -9.63 3.65 -19.06
N THR A 69 -10.76 4.34 -19.13
CA THR A 69 -10.96 5.41 -20.11
C THR A 69 -10.37 6.71 -19.57
N LEU A 70 -9.37 7.23 -20.28
CA LEU A 70 -8.79 8.54 -20.06
C LEU A 70 -9.83 9.63 -20.38
N PRO A 71 -9.67 10.85 -19.81
CA PRO A 71 -10.54 11.99 -20.16
C PRO A 71 -10.50 12.33 -21.66
N ASP A 72 -9.44 11.94 -22.36
CA ASP A 72 -9.29 12.15 -23.80
C ASP A 72 -10.06 11.10 -24.65
N GLY A 73 -10.76 10.15 -24.01
CA GLY A 73 -11.51 9.07 -24.66
C GLY A 73 -10.69 7.82 -24.97
N THR A 74 -9.37 7.87 -24.86
CA THR A 74 -8.47 6.72 -25.05
C THR A 74 -8.64 5.71 -23.92
N SER A 75 -8.83 4.43 -24.25
CA SER A 75 -8.86 3.35 -23.26
C SER A 75 -7.46 2.75 -23.09
N ILE A 76 -6.96 2.73 -21.86
CA ILE A 76 -5.68 2.09 -21.50
C ILE A 76 -5.95 0.78 -20.77
N ASP A 77 -5.15 -0.24 -21.07
CA ASP A 77 -5.18 -1.50 -20.34
C ASP A 77 -4.27 -1.39 -19.12
N LEU A 78 -4.86 -1.40 -17.94
CA LEU A 78 -4.14 -1.45 -16.66
C LEU A 78 -4.00 -2.92 -16.28
N GLY A 79 -2.91 -3.57 -16.71
CA GLY A 79 -2.67 -4.98 -16.47
C GLY A 79 -2.25 -5.26 -15.03
N SER A 80 -1.01 -5.71 -14.85
CA SER A 80 -0.40 -5.95 -13.53
C SER A 80 0.02 -4.66 -12.83
N SER A 81 0.08 -3.52 -13.54
CA SER A 81 0.50 -2.25 -12.94
C SER A 81 -0.39 -1.78 -11.78
N ARG A 82 -1.70 -2.12 -11.79
CA ARG A 82 -2.68 -1.71 -10.78
C ARG A 82 -2.47 -2.33 -9.39
N HIS A 83 -2.04 -3.58 -9.31
CA HIS A 83 -1.77 -4.27 -8.04
C HIS A 83 -0.30 -4.18 -7.61
N LEU A 84 0.63 -3.92 -8.56
CA LEU A 84 2.04 -3.71 -8.25
C LEU A 84 2.30 -2.32 -7.70
N ALA A 85 1.55 -1.31 -8.16
CA ALA A 85 1.72 0.06 -7.71
C ALA A 85 1.66 0.23 -6.18
N PRO A 86 0.60 -0.25 -5.48
CA PRO A 86 0.51 -0.10 -4.04
C PRO A 86 1.44 -1.04 -3.25
N GLU A 87 2.08 -2.04 -3.87
CA GLU A 87 3.07 -2.89 -3.19
C GLU A 87 4.27 -2.09 -2.70
N VAL A 88 4.57 -0.93 -3.29
CA VAL A 88 5.65 -0.03 -2.83
C VAL A 88 5.50 0.37 -1.36
N LEU A 89 4.27 0.43 -0.84
CA LEU A 89 4.04 0.72 0.58
C LEU A 89 4.51 -0.41 1.52
N PHE A 90 4.57 -1.64 1.01
CA PHE A 90 5.02 -2.81 1.75
C PHE A 90 6.46 -3.19 1.40
N ASN A 91 6.87 -2.99 0.15
CA ASN A 91 8.19 -3.30 -0.38
C ASN A 91 8.76 -2.07 -1.11
N PRO A 92 9.34 -1.11 -0.37
CA PRO A 92 9.93 0.09 -0.96
C PRO A 92 11.20 -0.16 -1.79
N GLU A 93 11.82 -1.34 -1.66
CA GLU A 93 12.91 -1.78 -2.55
C GLU A 93 12.52 -1.72 -4.04
N LEU A 94 11.22 -1.83 -4.36
CA LEU A 94 10.69 -1.72 -5.73
C LEU A 94 10.94 -0.36 -6.39
N ILE A 95 11.08 0.70 -5.60
CA ILE A 95 11.43 2.05 -6.06
C ILE A 95 12.91 2.36 -5.88
N GLY A 96 13.71 1.39 -5.42
CA GLY A 96 15.13 1.57 -5.09
C GLY A 96 15.34 2.35 -3.79
N ASP A 97 14.37 2.31 -2.87
CA ASP A 97 14.47 2.94 -1.56
C ASP A 97 14.72 1.85 -0.50
N GLU A 98 15.69 2.08 0.39
CA GLU A 98 16.11 1.13 1.44
C GLU A 98 15.28 1.27 2.73
N CYS A 99 14.16 1.99 2.66
CA CYS A 99 13.23 2.11 3.78
C CYS A 99 12.59 0.76 4.15
N GLU A 100 12.07 0.67 5.38
CA GLU A 100 11.28 -0.48 5.80
C GLU A 100 9.85 -0.39 5.27
N GLY A 101 9.20 -1.54 5.10
CA GLY A 101 7.80 -1.59 4.71
C GLY A 101 6.87 -1.07 5.82
N MET A 102 5.65 -0.65 5.46
CA MET A 102 4.64 -0.19 6.43
C MET A 102 4.38 -1.21 7.56
N HIS A 103 4.38 -2.50 7.22
CA HIS A 103 4.18 -3.60 8.14
C HIS A 103 5.33 -3.77 9.15
N GLU A 104 6.57 -3.57 8.72
CA GLU A 104 7.77 -3.64 9.55
C GLU A 104 7.85 -2.44 10.48
N ILE A 105 7.61 -1.23 9.96
CA ILE A 105 7.60 0.00 10.75
C ILE A 105 6.55 -0.06 11.85
N LEU A 106 5.35 -0.55 11.54
CA LEU A 106 4.30 -0.72 12.55
C LEU A 106 4.72 -1.71 13.64
N SER A 107 5.28 -2.86 13.25
CA SER A 107 5.81 -3.84 14.21
C SER A 107 6.97 -3.28 15.05
N GLY A 108 7.89 -2.54 14.42
CA GLY A 108 9.02 -1.88 15.05
C GLY A 108 8.58 -0.82 16.06
N SER A 109 7.55 -0.04 15.74
CA SER A 109 6.93 0.93 16.64
C SER A 109 6.38 0.24 17.88
N ILE A 110 5.60 -0.84 17.71
CA ILE A 110 5.03 -1.60 18.82
C ILE A 110 6.15 -2.27 19.65
N ARG A 111 7.21 -2.76 19.01
CA ARG A 111 8.36 -3.38 19.68
C ARG A 111 9.20 -2.37 20.48
N ARG A 112 9.20 -1.09 20.11
CA ARG A 112 9.85 -0.02 20.90
C ARG A 112 9.03 0.37 22.13
N SER A 113 7.73 0.08 22.15
CA SER A 113 6.87 0.31 23.32
C SER A 113 7.09 -0.72 24.42
N ASP A 114 6.65 -0.39 25.64
CA ASP A 114 6.72 -1.26 26.80
C ASP A 114 5.98 -2.58 26.60
N MET A 115 6.52 -3.67 27.17
CA MET A 115 6.03 -5.03 26.94
C MET A 115 4.54 -5.20 27.28
N ASP A 116 4.09 -4.55 28.35
CA ASP A 116 2.72 -4.65 28.87
C ASP A 116 1.68 -4.02 27.93
N VAL A 117 2.06 -2.98 27.20
CA VAL A 117 1.13 -2.28 26.29
C VAL A 117 1.12 -2.87 24.89
N ARG A 118 2.12 -3.67 24.48
CA ARG A 118 2.22 -4.21 23.11
C ARG A 118 0.97 -5.00 22.72
N ARG A 119 0.44 -5.82 23.62
CA ARG A 119 -0.77 -6.62 23.39
C ARG A 119 -1.99 -5.74 23.12
N ILE A 120 -2.10 -4.63 23.85
CA ILE A 120 -3.19 -3.65 23.69
C ILE A 120 -3.03 -2.90 22.37
N LEU A 121 -1.80 -2.52 22.00
CA LEU A 121 -1.51 -1.83 20.74
C LEU A 121 -1.86 -2.69 19.52
N TYR A 122 -1.49 -3.97 19.51
CA TYR A 122 -1.87 -4.90 18.42
C TYR A 122 -3.39 -5.06 18.27
N GLN A 123 -4.16 -4.92 19.35
CA GLN A 123 -5.62 -4.99 19.33
C GLN A 123 -6.30 -3.67 18.93
N ASN A 124 -5.56 -2.56 18.89
CA ASN A 124 -6.11 -1.23 18.68
C ASN A 124 -5.31 -0.48 17.59
N ILE A 125 -5.10 -1.13 16.45
CA ILE A 125 -4.49 -0.47 15.29
C ILE A 125 -5.58 0.31 14.57
N VAL A 126 -5.38 1.62 14.39
CA VAL A 126 -6.28 2.48 13.62
C VAL A 126 -5.58 2.92 12.35
N LEU A 127 -6.23 2.72 11.21
CA LEU A 127 -5.75 3.20 9.93
C LEU A 127 -6.31 4.59 9.65
N SER A 128 -5.47 5.49 9.17
CA SER A 128 -5.87 6.83 8.79
C SER A 128 -5.07 7.31 7.59
N GLY A 129 -5.71 8.08 6.71
CA GLY A 129 -5.08 8.73 5.56
C GLY A 129 -5.43 8.08 4.22
N GLY A 130 -5.35 8.87 3.14
CA GLY A 130 -5.83 8.46 1.82
C GLY A 130 -5.15 7.23 1.23
N SER A 131 -3.88 6.98 1.56
CA SER A 131 -3.16 5.78 1.11
C SER A 131 -3.65 4.48 1.76
N THR A 132 -4.41 4.55 2.86
CA THR A 132 -4.98 3.36 3.52
C THR A 132 -6.33 2.95 2.93
N LEU A 133 -6.90 3.76 2.02
CA LEU A 133 -8.19 3.51 1.35
C LEU A 133 -8.09 2.51 0.20
N PHE A 134 -6.90 1.98 -0.11
CA PHE A 134 -6.77 0.93 -1.11
C PHE A 134 -7.59 -0.30 -0.69
N ARG A 135 -8.33 -0.85 -1.65
CA ARG A 135 -9.07 -2.10 -1.44
C ARG A 135 -8.07 -3.21 -1.07
N GLY A 136 -8.36 -3.98 -0.03
CA GLY A 136 -7.49 -5.04 0.47
C GLY A 136 -6.29 -4.57 1.31
N PHE A 137 -6.13 -3.26 1.58
CA PHE A 137 -5.03 -2.75 2.41
C PHE A 137 -5.05 -3.35 3.83
N GLY A 138 -6.21 -3.35 4.48
CA GLY A 138 -6.36 -3.89 5.84
C GLY A 138 -6.08 -5.39 5.91
N ASP A 139 -6.58 -6.17 4.95
CA ASP A 139 -6.37 -7.61 4.89
C ASP A 139 -4.89 -7.97 4.65
N ARG A 140 -4.23 -7.26 3.72
CA ARG A 140 -2.80 -7.43 3.45
C ARG A 140 -1.97 -7.09 4.69
N LEU A 141 -2.24 -5.94 5.32
CA LEU A 141 -1.53 -5.54 6.53
C LEU A 141 -1.74 -6.54 7.67
N LEU A 142 -2.97 -7.04 7.86
CA LEU A 142 -3.26 -8.06 8.86
C LEU A 142 -2.47 -9.35 8.61
N SER A 143 -2.38 -9.79 7.35
CA SER A 143 -1.63 -10.99 6.98
C SER A 143 -0.14 -10.84 7.26
N GLU A 144 0.46 -9.70 6.90
CA GLU A 144 1.89 -9.44 7.17
C GLU A 144 2.18 -9.30 8.66
N LEU A 145 1.31 -8.59 9.40
CA LEU A 145 1.47 -8.46 10.85
C LEU A 145 1.33 -9.79 11.56
N LYS A 146 0.43 -10.69 11.13
CA LYS A 146 0.33 -12.05 11.69
C LYS A 146 1.58 -12.88 11.44
N ARG A 147 2.34 -12.60 10.36
CA ARG A 147 3.60 -13.27 10.03
C ARG A 147 4.74 -12.79 10.94
N ILE A 148 4.77 -11.51 11.28
CA ILE A 148 5.82 -10.88 12.10
C ILE A 148 5.52 -10.99 13.60
N ALA A 149 4.26 -10.84 14.01
CA ALA A 149 3.85 -10.79 15.39
C ALA A 149 3.81 -12.18 16.06
N PRO A 150 3.94 -12.27 17.40
CA PRO A 150 3.81 -13.52 18.12
C PRO A 150 2.41 -14.14 17.94
N LYS A 151 2.33 -15.45 17.73
CA LYS A 151 1.08 -16.20 17.44
C LYS A 151 -0.01 -16.06 18.52
N GLU A 152 0.35 -15.62 19.72
CA GLU A 152 -0.56 -15.48 20.87
C GLU A 152 -1.35 -14.16 20.89
N VAL A 153 -0.99 -13.20 20.03
CA VAL A 153 -1.60 -11.87 20.03
C VAL A 153 -2.73 -11.77 19.00
N LYS A 154 -3.93 -11.42 19.46
CA LYS A 154 -5.05 -11.07 18.58
C LYS A 154 -4.79 -9.69 17.97
N ILE A 155 -4.67 -9.62 16.65
CA ILE A 155 -4.48 -8.37 15.90
C ILE A 155 -5.84 -7.87 15.41
N LYS A 156 -6.17 -6.61 15.70
CA LYS A 156 -7.40 -5.98 15.23
C LYS A 156 -7.06 -4.62 14.63
N ILE A 157 -7.50 -4.44 13.39
CA ILE A 157 -7.28 -3.23 12.59
C ILE A 157 -8.64 -2.58 12.38
N SER A 158 -8.75 -1.32 12.79
CA SER A 158 -9.94 -0.49 12.62
C SER A 158 -9.66 0.58 11.57
N ALA A 159 -10.50 0.70 10.56
CA ALA A 159 -10.44 1.79 9.59
C ALA A 159 -11.75 2.59 9.70
N PRO A 160 -11.71 3.88 10.07
CA PRO A 160 -12.89 4.73 9.96
C PRO A 160 -13.22 4.86 8.47
N ARG A 161 -14.42 4.42 8.10
CA ARG A 161 -14.97 4.57 6.74
C ARG A 161 -15.50 5.98 6.52
#